data_AF-A0A9E3H716-F1
#
_entry.id   AF-A0A9E3H716-F1
#
_cell.length_a   1.000
_cell.length_b   1.000
_cell.length_c   1.000
_cell.angle_alpha   90.00
_cell.angle_beta   90.00
_cell.angle_gamma   90.00
#
_symmetry.space_group_name_H-M   'P 1'
#
loop_
_entity.id
_entity.type
_entity.pdbx_description
1 polymer ?
#
loop_
_entity_poly.entity_id
_entity_poly.type
_entity_poly.pdbx_seq_one_letter_code
_entity_poly.pdbx_strand_id
1 'polypeptide(L)'
;MKAQLLLIFTLLLLNSGTAHSQTPVPNPQITATPTVTPATTVTPQSLSQPKNTKASGKDLVETFEELDKGFTAVVFLLVKILVGLLSLFVIRRFFLLMINRSSQLIIDNFSNATGADEIEGVLPGLSQLARERLAREMKSVYQRSKEHINSVGPEINLSSTRFPLPQATANQQLTNFISSVKELTPDQIDPLVQLLAVVFPPYGTKVTGILQSQSEEHKRIGITFEIQDIDNRIAAQIYTVWELPDSEADKQSKIALKDRYRQLLRTASRWLALELSKREMIRGIPKLYLGSKRQRYLGQIHNFFGVLNQSSAQTHGKFFYPLAIDELQDAIEFYPDWYQPHDNLADTYSLLARTEQGDRKINHLQSAIAHYEEALKRVTEATVELRLKVARAIAQLLTRKEDLILAAKQEIQNLETAKNWDATTVLNYQLLYYLACWYALAYRLDVDVTDETQKQAYLYLTYSLAREQNRDFWEWTSKDPDLESIRGCFPELKSTLLKTLNEKPELPKQTGKDFAESIEEVLEGVNWRSGIGDKGNN
;
A
#
# COMPACT_ATOMS: atom_id res chain seq x y z
N MET A 1 26.55 -5.86 -0.48
CA MET A 1 26.20 -7.28 -0.26
C MET A 1 27.34 -8.26 -0.59
N LYS A 2 27.83 -8.39 -1.83
CA LYS A 2 28.90 -9.37 -2.16
C LYS A 2 30.20 -9.14 -1.35
N ALA A 3 30.66 -7.90 -1.24
CA ALA A 3 31.84 -7.55 -0.42
C ALA A 3 31.63 -7.78 1.09
N GLN A 4 30.41 -7.54 1.60
CA GLN A 4 30.06 -7.79 3.01
C GLN A 4 29.99 -9.30 3.33
N LEU A 5 29.47 -10.11 2.39
CA LEU A 5 29.47 -11.57 2.53
C LEU A 5 30.90 -12.13 2.51
N LEU A 6 31.75 -11.60 1.64
CA LEU A 6 33.16 -12.01 1.56
C LEU A 6 33.89 -11.71 2.88
N LEU A 7 33.62 -10.56 3.48
CA LEU A 7 34.25 -10.08 4.72
C LEU A 7 33.81 -10.87 5.96
N ILE A 8 32.54 -11.23 6.06
CA ILE A 8 32.02 -12.13 7.10
C ILE A 8 32.63 -13.53 6.96
N PHE A 9 32.76 -14.03 5.73
CA PHE A 9 33.35 -15.34 5.46
C PHE A 9 34.87 -15.37 5.76
N THR A 10 35.59 -14.28 5.49
CA THR A 10 37.02 -14.18 5.83
C THR A 10 37.26 -14.06 7.33
N LEU A 11 36.43 -13.31 8.06
CA LEU A 11 36.52 -13.19 9.53
C LEU A 11 36.24 -14.53 10.25
N LEU A 12 35.28 -15.30 9.76
CA LEU A 12 34.96 -16.64 10.28
C LEU A 12 36.10 -17.65 10.04
N LEU A 13 36.80 -17.55 8.90
CA LEU A 13 37.96 -18.39 8.62
C LEU A 13 39.19 -17.99 9.45
N LEU A 14 39.44 -16.69 9.63
CA LEU A 14 40.60 -16.18 10.36
C LEU A 14 40.55 -16.47 11.88
N ASN A 15 39.36 -16.48 12.50
CA ASN A 15 39.21 -16.78 13.94
C ASN A 15 39.15 -18.27 14.29
N SER A 16 39.27 -19.17 13.30
CA SER A 16 39.36 -20.62 13.54
C SER A 16 40.80 -21.15 13.69
N GLY A 17 41.80 -20.25 13.62
CA GLY A 17 43.21 -20.54 13.88
C GLY A 17 43.55 -20.53 15.39
N THR A 18 44.08 -21.64 15.87
CA THR A 18 44.49 -21.96 17.25
C THR A 18 45.33 -20.89 17.96
N ALA A 19 44.89 -20.44 19.14
CA ALA A 19 45.75 -19.79 20.13
C ALA A 19 46.56 -20.84 20.90
N HIS A 20 47.89 -20.80 20.79
CA HIS A 20 48.81 -21.42 21.74
C HIS A 20 49.78 -20.32 22.20
N SER A 21 49.70 -20.00 23.49
CA SER A 21 50.57 -19.07 24.19
C SER A 21 51.75 -19.81 24.81
N GLN A 22 52.99 -19.50 24.43
CA GLN A 22 54.15 -19.47 25.33
C GLN A 22 55.20 -18.47 24.82
N THR A 23 55.52 -17.48 25.65
CA THR A 23 56.76 -16.69 25.60
C THR A 23 57.84 -17.39 26.44
N PRO A 24 59.14 -17.28 26.09
CA PRO A 24 59.99 -16.34 26.83
C PRO A 24 61.04 -15.58 26.00
N VAL A 25 61.70 -14.63 26.68
CA VAL A 25 62.54 -13.48 26.24
C VAL A 25 64.04 -13.88 26.00
N PRO A 26 65.04 -12.99 25.72
CA PRO A 26 65.77 -12.97 24.44
C PRO A 26 67.33 -13.09 24.49
N ASN A 27 67.91 -13.35 23.30
CA ASN A 27 69.23 -12.89 22.78
C ASN A 27 70.56 -13.50 23.31
N PRO A 28 71.73 -13.34 22.60
CA PRO A 28 71.99 -13.19 21.15
C PRO A 28 73.16 -14.07 20.60
N GLN A 29 73.36 -13.97 19.26
CA GLN A 29 74.66 -13.87 18.55
C GLN A 29 75.33 -15.08 17.83
N ILE A 30 75.66 -14.80 16.55
CA ILE A 30 76.80 -15.23 15.71
C ILE A 30 76.61 -16.41 14.71
N THR A 31 76.46 -16.00 13.44
CA THR A 31 77.19 -16.35 12.21
C THR A 31 77.83 -17.74 12.04
N ALA A 32 77.38 -18.51 11.02
CA ALA A 32 78.16 -18.87 9.81
C ALA A 32 77.48 -20.00 8.98
N THR A 33 77.30 -19.76 7.69
CA THR A 33 77.19 -20.76 6.59
C THR A 33 78.58 -21.43 6.38
N PRO A 34 78.74 -22.66 5.83
CA PRO A 34 78.37 -23.06 4.45
C PRO A 34 77.82 -24.51 4.30
N THR A 35 76.99 -24.79 3.29
CA THR A 35 77.27 -25.57 2.04
C THR A 35 77.76 -27.01 2.24
N VAL A 36 77.06 -28.03 1.70
CA VAL A 36 77.44 -28.91 0.54
C VAL A 36 76.36 -30.00 0.35
N THR A 37 75.98 -30.20 -0.91
CA THR A 37 75.08 -31.19 -1.53
C THR A 37 75.75 -32.61 -1.60
N PRO A 38 75.36 -33.50 -2.53
CA PRO A 38 74.27 -34.48 -2.53
C PRO A 38 74.77 -35.94 -2.37
N ALA A 39 73.86 -36.92 -2.24
CA ALA A 39 73.99 -38.17 -3.00
C ALA A 39 72.72 -39.04 -2.90
N THR A 40 72.16 -39.26 -4.08
CA THR A 40 71.27 -40.33 -4.55
C THR A 40 71.67 -41.71 -4.03
N THR A 41 70.74 -42.68 -3.94
CA THR A 41 70.80 -43.99 -4.66
C THR A 41 69.86 -45.07 -4.06
N VAL A 42 68.81 -45.38 -4.84
CA VAL A 42 68.36 -46.72 -5.31
C VAL A 42 67.77 -47.76 -4.31
N THR A 43 66.45 -47.97 -4.46
CA THR A 43 65.59 -49.17 -4.38
C THR A 43 66.31 -50.48 -4.78
N PRO A 44 66.05 -51.72 -4.27
CA PRO A 44 64.71 -52.33 -4.35
C PRO A 44 64.31 -53.48 -3.37
N GLN A 45 63.00 -53.74 -3.41
CA GLN A 45 62.24 -55.01 -3.25
C GLN A 45 62.90 -56.22 -2.57
N SER A 46 62.18 -56.80 -1.61
CA SER A 46 61.90 -58.25 -1.65
C SER A 46 60.64 -58.62 -0.87
N LEU A 47 59.87 -59.50 -1.48
CA LEU A 47 58.61 -60.10 -1.06
C LEU A 47 58.93 -61.47 -0.44
N SER A 48 58.48 -61.78 0.78
CA SER A 48 58.19 -63.17 1.19
C SER A 48 57.46 -63.23 2.55
N GLN A 49 56.15 -63.46 2.49
CA GLN A 49 55.40 -64.62 3.03
C GLN A 49 55.67 -65.17 4.47
N PRO A 50 54.69 -65.89 5.06
CA PRO A 50 53.98 -65.50 6.25
C PRO A 50 54.40 -66.30 7.50
N LYS A 51 54.22 -65.73 8.70
CA LYS A 51 54.47 -66.46 9.94
C LYS A 51 53.39 -66.22 11.00
N ASN A 52 52.67 -67.32 11.23
CA ASN A 52 51.74 -67.65 12.30
C ASN A 52 51.85 -66.82 13.60
N THR A 53 50.76 -66.10 13.86
CA THR A 53 49.98 -66.02 15.10
C THR A 53 50.58 -66.73 16.33
N LYS A 54 51.22 -65.94 17.18
CA LYS A 54 51.00 -66.01 18.63
C LYS A 54 50.68 -64.58 19.07
N ALA A 55 49.38 -64.27 19.15
CA ALA A 55 48.88 -63.03 19.72
C ALA A 55 49.35 -62.96 21.18
N SER A 56 50.44 -62.20 21.37
CA SER A 56 50.90 -61.76 22.68
C SER A 56 49.88 -60.76 23.20
N GLY A 57 49.52 -60.80 24.48
CA GLY A 57 48.59 -59.82 25.07
C GLY A 57 49.01 -58.36 24.90
N LYS A 58 50.28 -58.08 24.51
CA LYS A 58 50.75 -56.75 24.08
C LYS A 58 50.17 -56.28 22.74
N ASP A 59 49.93 -57.20 21.81
CA ASP A 59 49.41 -56.93 20.46
C ASP A 59 47.94 -56.49 20.51
N LEU A 60 47.18 -57.01 21.50
CA LEU A 60 45.82 -56.55 21.81
C LEU A 60 45.80 -55.14 22.39
N VAL A 61 46.75 -54.78 23.26
CA VAL A 61 46.81 -53.43 23.86
C VAL A 61 47.19 -52.38 22.81
N GLU A 62 48.15 -52.67 21.92
CA GLU A 62 48.48 -51.77 20.81
C GLU A 62 47.33 -51.64 19.80
N THR A 63 46.64 -52.73 19.48
CA THR A 63 45.43 -52.63 18.63
C THR A 63 44.29 -51.85 19.30
N PHE A 64 44.13 -51.92 20.62
CA PHE A 64 43.16 -51.07 21.33
C PHE A 64 43.55 -49.59 21.37
N GLU A 65 44.83 -49.25 21.50
CA GLU A 65 45.30 -47.85 21.43
C GLU A 65 45.17 -47.25 20.02
N GLU A 66 45.46 -48.04 18.97
CA GLU A 66 45.22 -47.61 17.58
C GLU A 66 43.73 -47.46 17.28
N LEU A 67 42.89 -48.35 17.84
CA LEU A 67 41.43 -48.22 17.75
C LEU A 67 40.92 -46.95 18.45
N ASP A 68 41.47 -46.61 19.62
CA ASP A 68 41.07 -45.44 20.40
C ASP A 68 41.51 -44.13 19.74
N LYS A 69 42.71 -44.08 19.13
CA LYS A 69 43.15 -42.94 18.30
C LYS A 69 42.30 -42.79 17.05
N GLY A 70 41.97 -43.90 16.38
CA GLY A 70 41.08 -43.90 15.21
C GLY A 70 39.66 -43.45 15.58
N PHE A 71 39.14 -43.93 16.70
CA PHE A 71 37.84 -43.55 17.23
C PHE A 71 37.80 -42.06 17.60
N THR A 72 38.82 -41.56 18.31
CA THR A 72 38.94 -40.15 18.68
C THR A 72 38.99 -39.25 17.44
N ALA A 73 39.76 -39.62 16.41
CA ALA A 73 39.82 -38.88 15.15
C ALA A 73 38.46 -38.84 14.42
N VAL A 74 37.75 -39.96 14.37
CA VAL A 74 36.39 -40.05 13.79
C VAL A 74 35.40 -39.20 14.60
N VAL A 75 35.44 -39.26 15.92
CA VAL A 75 34.61 -38.43 16.81
C VAL A 75 34.88 -36.94 16.58
N PHE A 76 36.15 -36.52 16.51
CA PHE A 76 36.50 -35.13 16.21
C PHE A 76 36.00 -34.67 14.84
N LEU A 77 36.05 -35.54 13.82
CA LEU A 77 35.54 -35.24 12.48
C LEU A 77 34.01 -35.11 12.49
N LEU A 78 33.29 -36.00 13.18
CA LEU A 78 31.84 -35.91 13.36
C LEU A 78 31.44 -34.65 14.12
N VAL A 79 32.18 -34.27 15.17
CA VAL A 79 31.97 -33.03 15.90
C VAL A 79 32.17 -31.81 14.98
N LYS A 80 33.21 -31.78 14.15
CA LYS A 80 33.42 -30.69 13.18
C LYS A 80 32.30 -30.60 12.16
N ILE A 81 31.84 -31.73 11.61
CA ILE A 81 30.71 -31.76 10.68
C ILE A 81 29.44 -31.25 11.36
N LEU A 82 29.17 -31.70 12.59
CA LEU A 82 28.01 -31.27 13.38
C LEU A 82 28.06 -29.76 13.66
N VAL A 83 29.22 -29.23 14.07
CA VAL A 83 29.44 -27.79 14.28
C VAL A 83 29.24 -27.00 12.98
N GLY A 84 29.73 -27.52 11.85
CA GLY A 84 29.54 -26.91 10.52
C GLY A 84 28.07 -26.86 10.10
N LEU A 85 27.32 -27.95 10.29
CA LEU A 85 25.89 -28.02 10.01
C LEU A 85 25.07 -27.11 10.94
N LEU A 86 25.39 -27.08 12.24
CA LEU A 86 24.78 -26.15 13.20
C LEU A 86 25.06 -24.69 12.81
N SER A 87 26.28 -24.38 12.41
CA SER A 87 26.64 -23.04 11.94
C SER A 87 25.85 -22.65 10.67
N LEU A 88 25.74 -23.56 9.70
CA LEU A 88 24.95 -23.32 8.50
C LEU A 88 23.45 -23.16 8.80
N PHE A 89 22.91 -23.96 9.72
CA PHE A 89 21.53 -23.84 10.18
C PHE A 89 21.28 -22.49 10.87
N VAL A 90 22.20 -22.06 11.74
CA VAL A 90 22.14 -20.74 12.39
C VAL A 90 22.23 -19.65 11.33
N ILE A 91 23.18 -19.69 10.39
CA ILE A 91 23.31 -18.72 9.29
C ILE A 91 22.03 -18.67 8.45
N ARG A 92 21.45 -19.82 8.07
CA ARG A 92 20.19 -19.88 7.32
C ARG A 92 19.04 -19.29 8.11
N ARG A 93 18.86 -19.69 9.38
CA ARG A 93 17.81 -19.15 10.26
C ARG A 93 17.97 -17.65 10.43
N PHE A 94 19.20 -17.20 10.56
CA PHE A 94 19.57 -15.81 10.70
C PHE A 94 19.29 -15.00 9.42
N PHE A 95 19.60 -15.55 8.25
CA PHE A 95 19.26 -14.96 6.95
C PHE A 95 17.74 -14.89 6.73
N LEU A 96 17.00 -15.92 7.14
CA LEU A 96 15.54 -15.91 7.12
C LEU A 96 14.96 -14.86 8.08
N LEU A 97 15.52 -14.70 9.28
CA LEU A 97 15.13 -13.64 10.22
C LEU A 97 15.40 -12.25 9.65
N MET A 98 16.49 -12.08 8.88
CA MET A 98 16.77 -10.83 8.18
C MET A 98 15.75 -10.51 7.09
N ILE A 99 15.46 -11.48 6.22
CA ILE A 99 14.52 -11.28 5.11
C ILE A 99 13.10 -11.10 5.63
N ASN A 100 12.73 -11.84 6.67
CA ASN A 100 11.38 -11.81 7.25
C ASN A 100 11.26 -10.87 8.45
N ARG A 101 12.21 -9.92 8.63
CA ARG A 101 12.15 -8.98 9.74
C ARG A 101 10.93 -8.09 9.56
N SER A 102 10.05 -8.06 10.55
CA SER A 102 8.91 -7.15 10.53
C SER A 102 9.42 -5.71 10.61
N SER A 103 8.96 -4.88 9.66
CA SER A 103 9.08 -3.43 9.72
C SER A 103 8.55 -2.94 11.08
N GLN A 104 9.17 -1.93 11.65
CA GLN A 104 8.66 -1.22 12.84
C GLN A 104 8.09 0.13 12.41
N LEU A 105 7.10 0.62 13.14
CA LEU A 105 6.57 1.98 12.96
C LEU A 105 6.64 2.72 14.29
N ILE A 106 7.57 3.66 14.37
CA ILE A 106 7.75 4.50 15.54
C ILE A 106 7.07 5.83 15.27
N ILE A 107 6.13 6.22 16.11
CA ILE A 107 5.47 7.53 16.08
C ILE A 107 5.87 8.26 17.36
N ASP A 108 6.72 9.27 17.23
CA ASP A 108 7.12 10.11 18.34
C ASP A 108 5.94 10.94 18.85
N ASN A 109 6.06 11.46 20.07
CA ASN A 109 5.08 12.43 20.57
C ASN A 109 5.15 13.71 19.74
N PHE A 110 4.01 14.38 19.60
CA PHE A 110 3.97 15.69 18.95
C PHE A 110 4.84 16.69 19.71
N SER A 111 5.59 17.51 18.96
CA SER A 111 6.16 18.73 19.48
C SER A 111 5.27 19.93 19.14
N ASN A 112 5.31 20.95 19.98
CA ASN A 112 4.58 22.19 19.80
C ASN A 112 5.49 23.25 19.16
N ALA A 113 5.22 23.60 17.91
CA ALA A 113 5.83 24.72 17.21
C ALA A 113 4.80 25.84 16.95
N THR A 114 3.69 25.86 17.70
CA THR A 114 2.62 26.85 17.52
C THR A 114 2.88 28.14 18.27
N GLY A 115 3.69 28.10 19.35
CA GLY A 115 3.87 29.20 20.28
C GLY A 115 2.76 29.32 21.34
N ALA A 116 1.74 28.45 21.32
CA ALA A 116 0.64 28.48 22.28
C ALA A 116 0.89 27.53 23.47
N ASP A 117 1.00 28.08 24.68
CA ASP A 117 1.20 27.31 25.92
C ASP A 117 0.03 26.36 26.22
N GLU A 118 -1.18 26.72 25.79
CA GLU A 118 -2.37 25.88 25.98
C GLU A 118 -2.29 24.52 25.27
N ILE A 119 -1.39 24.38 24.28
CA ILE A 119 -1.17 23.14 23.54
C ILE A 119 -0.25 22.17 24.30
N GLU A 120 0.70 22.66 25.08
CA GLU A 120 1.66 21.82 25.82
C GLU A 120 0.97 20.80 26.72
N GLY A 121 -0.04 21.26 27.46
CA GLY A 121 -0.81 20.42 28.37
C GLY A 121 -1.61 19.30 27.68
N VAL A 122 -1.87 19.42 26.38
CA VAL A 122 -2.66 18.43 25.62
C VAL A 122 -1.82 17.56 24.67
N LEU A 123 -0.52 17.85 24.48
CA LEU A 123 0.35 17.09 23.59
C LEU A 123 0.37 15.57 23.87
N PRO A 124 0.46 15.09 25.14
CA PRO A 124 0.47 13.65 25.39
C PRO A 124 -0.84 12.98 24.94
N GLY A 125 -1.98 13.60 25.23
CA GLY A 125 -3.29 13.11 24.83
C GLY A 125 -3.50 13.15 23.31
N LEU A 126 -3.06 14.22 22.64
CA LEU A 126 -3.09 14.31 21.17
C LEU A 126 -2.19 13.26 20.51
N SER A 127 -1.01 12.99 21.07
CA SER A 127 -0.07 11.99 20.56
C SER A 127 -0.64 10.58 20.69
N GLN A 128 -1.26 10.26 21.83
CA GLN A 128 -1.95 8.98 22.00
C GLN A 128 -3.12 8.84 21.02
N LEU A 129 -3.98 9.86 20.93
CA LEU A 129 -5.11 9.88 20.00
C LEU A 129 -4.66 9.70 18.55
N ALA A 130 -3.55 10.33 18.16
CA ALA A 130 -2.97 10.19 16.83
C ALA A 130 -2.52 8.77 16.55
N ARG A 131 -1.83 8.12 17.50
CA ARG A 131 -1.43 6.70 17.36
C ARG A 131 -2.63 5.78 17.23
N GLU A 132 -3.66 5.95 18.06
CA GLU A 132 -4.90 5.16 18.01
C GLU A 132 -5.66 5.35 16.69
N ARG A 133 -5.75 6.60 16.22
CA ARG A 133 -6.42 6.92 14.96
C ARG A 133 -5.63 6.39 13.76
N LEU A 134 -4.33 6.59 13.75
CA LEU A 134 -3.43 6.08 12.73
C LEU A 134 -3.54 4.55 12.64
N ALA A 135 -3.55 3.83 13.77
CA ALA A 135 -3.73 2.39 13.77
C ALA A 135 -5.05 1.94 13.10
N ARG A 136 -6.15 2.66 13.33
CA ARG A 136 -7.45 2.40 12.68
C ARG A 136 -7.41 2.67 11.18
N GLU A 137 -6.89 3.83 10.77
CA GLU A 137 -6.77 4.20 9.35
C GLU A 137 -5.88 3.22 8.60
N MET A 138 -4.73 2.89 9.18
CA MET A 138 -3.80 1.94 8.62
C MET A 138 -4.40 0.55 8.46
N LYS A 139 -5.20 0.07 9.43
CA LYS A 139 -5.91 -1.22 9.29
C LYS A 139 -6.83 -1.22 8.07
N SER A 140 -7.57 -0.13 7.85
CA SER A 140 -8.47 0.02 6.69
C SER A 140 -7.68 0.07 5.37
N VAL A 141 -6.64 0.90 5.29
CA VAL A 141 -5.80 1.03 4.08
C VAL A 141 -5.11 -0.30 3.78
N TYR A 142 -4.53 -0.94 4.78
CA TYR A 142 -3.79 -2.19 4.63
C TYR A 142 -4.64 -3.32 4.05
N GLN A 143 -5.89 -3.46 4.51
CA GLN A 143 -6.77 -4.49 3.99
C GLN A 143 -6.99 -4.32 2.47
N ARG A 144 -7.23 -3.08 2.02
CA ARG A 144 -7.36 -2.75 0.60
C ARG A 144 -6.03 -2.93 -0.16
N SER A 145 -4.89 -2.55 0.44
CA SER A 145 -3.58 -2.77 -0.17
C SER A 145 -3.27 -4.26 -0.34
N LYS A 146 -3.65 -5.09 0.64
CA LYS A 146 -3.48 -6.55 0.57
C LYS A 146 -4.33 -7.15 -0.55
N GLU A 147 -5.58 -6.73 -0.67
CA GLU A 147 -6.46 -7.14 -1.77
C GLU A 147 -5.86 -6.78 -3.13
N HIS A 148 -5.38 -5.54 -3.27
CA HIS A 148 -4.72 -5.07 -4.48
C HIS A 148 -3.44 -5.86 -4.80
N ILE A 149 -2.58 -6.10 -3.80
CA ILE A 149 -1.37 -6.93 -3.96
C ILE A 149 -1.75 -8.34 -4.42
N ASN A 150 -2.79 -8.94 -3.85
CA ASN A 150 -3.22 -10.27 -4.24
C ASN A 150 -3.81 -10.31 -5.66
N SER A 151 -4.44 -9.22 -6.12
CA SER A 151 -5.07 -9.16 -7.45
C SER A 151 -4.09 -8.83 -8.57
N VAL A 152 -3.13 -7.93 -8.34
CA VAL A 152 -2.24 -7.41 -9.41
C VAL A 152 -0.74 -7.41 -9.05
N GLY A 153 -0.40 -7.78 -7.81
CA GLY A 153 0.98 -7.76 -7.32
C GLY A 153 1.85 -8.91 -7.86
N PRO A 154 3.17 -8.82 -7.61
CA PRO A 154 4.10 -9.88 -7.96
C PRO A 154 3.80 -11.16 -7.15
N GLU A 155 3.93 -12.33 -7.79
CA GLU A 155 3.73 -13.65 -7.16
C GLU A 155 4.57 -13.83 -5.87
N ILE A 156 5.77 -13.25 -5.85
CA ILE A 156 6.65 -13.22 -4.69
C ILE A 156 6.61 -11.81 -4.12
N ASN A 157 5.60 -11.47 -3.33
CA ASN A 157 5.60 -10.21 -2.60
C ASN A 157 6.38 -10.36 -1.29
N LEU A 158 7.39 -9.51 -1.10
CA LEU A 158 8.24 -9.52 0.10
C LEU A 158 7.64 -8.71 1.26
N SER A 159 6.51 -8.03 1.05
CA SER A 159 5.85 -7.30 2.12
C SER A 159 5.44 -8.26 3.24
N SER A 160 5.93 -7.96 4.43
CA SER A 160 5.54 -8.62 5.67
C SER A 160 4.02 -8.71 5.73
N THR A 161 3.49 -9.93 5.88
CA THR A 161 2.05 -10.17 6.16
C THR A 161 1.59 -9.52 7.47
N ARG A 162 2.52 -8.94 8.23
CA ARG A 162 2.27 -8.19 9.47
C ARG A 162 2.58 -6.73 9.24
N PHE A 163 1.52 -5.94 9.35
CA PHE A 163 1.61 -4.49 9.33
C PHE A 163 2.19 -3.98 10.67
N PRO A 164 3.18 -3.07 10.66
CA PRO A 164 3.69 -2.51 11.89
C PRO A 164 2.60 -1.68 12.60
N LEU A 165 2.28 -2.05 13.83
CA LEU A 165 1.43 -1.21 14.68
C LEU A 165 2.23 0.04 15.10
N PRO A 166 1.61 1.24 15.14
CA PRO A 166 2.23 2.44 15.67
C PRO A 166 2.69 2.24 17.12
N GLN A 167 3.97 2.50 17.40
CA GLN A 167 4.58 2.39 18.73
C GLN A 167 5.31 3.68 19.09
N ALA A 168 5.38 4.00 20.38
CA ALA A 168 6.11 5.19 20.86
C ALA A 168 7.63 4.99 20.91
N THR A 169 8.09 3.74 21.00
CA THR A 169 9.51 3.41 21.14
C THR A 169 9.86 2.22 20.25
N ALA A 170 11.09 2.20 19.75
CA ALA A 170 11.63 1.04 19.02
C ALA A 170 11.54 -0.23 19.88
N ASN A 171 11.30 -1.37 19.22
CA ASN A 171 11.38 -2.66 19.88
C ASN A 171 12.83 -2.92 20.36
N GLN A 172 13.01 -2.91 21.67
CA GLN A 172 14.32 -3.11 22.32
C GLN A 172 14.76 -4.58 22.36
N GLN A 173 13.97 -5.55 21.90
CA GLN A 173 14.33 -6.97 21.97
C GLN A 173 15.68 -7.30 21.33
N LEU A 174 16.02 -6.67 20.19
CA LEU A 174 17.34 -6.88 19.57
C LEU A 174 18.45 -6.24 20.41
N THR A 175 18.23 -5.03 20.92
CA THR A 175 19.18 -4.35 21.81
C THR A 175 19.40 -5.15 23.08
N ASN A 176 18.33 -5.68 23.67
CA ASN A 176 18.38 -6.52 24.87
C ASN A 176 19.11 -7.83 24.58
N PHE A 177 18.84 -8.47 23.43
CA PHE A 177 19.57 -9.68 23.01
C PHE A 177 21.07 -9.39 22.82
N ILE A 178 21.41 -8.32 22.10
CA ILE A 178 22.80 -7.88 21.90
C ILE A 178 23.48 -7.62 23.25
N SER A 179 22.77 -6.98 24.18
CA SER A 179 23.27 -6.73 25.54
C SER A 179 23.47 -8.02 26.32
N SER A 180 22.51 -8.95 26.28
CA SER A 180 22.65 -10.26 26.94
C SER A 180 23.76 -11.13 26.33
N VAL A 181 23.99 -11.05 25.02
CA VAL A 181 25.14 -11.73 24.39
C VAL A 181 26.43 -11.09 24.86
N LYS A 182 26.49 -9.75 24.88
CA LYS A 182 27.66 -9.00 25.37
C LYS A 182 28.03 -9.40 26.81
N GLU A 183 27.04 -9.56 27.69
CA GLU A 183 27.24 -10.00 29.08
C GLU A 183 27.75 -11.46 29.20
N LEU A 184 27.45 -12.32 28.23
CA LEU A 184 27.81 -13.74 28.24
C LEU A 184 29.10 -14.05 27.47
N THR A 185 29.65 -13.09 26.73
CA THR A 185 30.84 -13.30 25.91
C THR A 185 32.09 -12.61 26.49
N PRO A 186 33.28 -13.25 26.45
CA PRO A 186 34.53 -12.60 26.81
C PRO A 186 34.80 -11.34 25.97
N ASP A 187 35.55 -10.38 26.52
CA ASP A 187 35.89 -9.06 25.91
C ASP A 187 36.43 -9.16 24.46
N GLN A 188 36.93 -10.33 24.05
CA GLN A 188 37.45 -10.59 22.71
C GLN A 188 36.35 -10.67 21.62
N ILE A 189 35.07 -10.75 21.98
CA ILE A 189 33.94 -10.90 21.04
C ILE A 189 33.16 -9.59 20.85
N ASP A 190 33.48 -8.54 21.62
CA ASP A 190 32.85 -7.20 21.52
C ASP A 190 32.84 -6.62 20.09
N PRO A 191 33.92 -6.72 19.28
CA PRO A 191 33.91 -6.27 17.90
C PRO A 191 32.88 -7.00 17.02
N LEU A 192 32.64 -8.29 17.29
CA LEU A 192 31.65 -9.08 16.58
C LEU A 192 30.24 -8.63 16.95
N VAL A 193 29.97 -8.36 18.23
CA VAL A 193 28.68 -7.86 18.72
C VAL A 193 28.37 -6.47 18.14
N GLN A 194 29.36 -5.58 18.05
CA GLN A 194 29.23 -4.28 17.37
C GLN A 194 28.99 -4.44 15.86
N LEU A 195 29.67 -5.40 15.21
CA LEU A 195 29.42 -5.74 13.82
C LEU A 195 27.97 -6.21 13.62
N LEU A 196 27.41 -6.99 14.55
CA LEU A 196 25.99 -7.38 14.48
C LEU A 196 25.08 -6.14 14.51
N ALA A 197 25.30 -5.17 15.41
CA ALA A 197 24.49 -3.95 15.45
C ALA A 197 24.55 -3.15 14.14
N VAL A 198 25.73 -3.08 13.51
CA VAL A 198 25.95 -2.39 12.23
C VAL A 198 25.34 -3.15 11.03
N VAL A 199 25.42 -4.48 11.04
CA VAL A 199 24.89 -5.31 9.96
C VAL A 199 23.37 -5.47 10.07
N PHE A 200 22.78 -5.32 11.26
CA PHE A 200 21.33 -5.49 11.52
C PHE A 200 20.66 -4.25 12.10
N PRO A 201 20.74 -3.08 11.43
CA PRO A 201 20.09 -1.88 11.93
C PRO A 201 18.58 -2.12 12.10
N PRO A 202 17.95 -1.47 13.07
CA PRO A 202 16.49 -1.49 13.19
C PRO A 202 15.86 -1.11 11.84
N TYR A 203 14.97 -1.98 11.37
CA TYR A 203 14.27 -1.79 10.09
C TYR A 203 12.86 -1.28 10.38
N GLY A 204 12.49 -0.18 9.72
CA GLY A 204 11.17 0.42 9.88
C GLY A 204 11.17 1.91 9.57
N THR A 205 10.04 2.54 9.85
CA THR A 205 9.80 3.97 9.64
C THR A 205 9.62 4.67 10.99
N LYS A 206 10.26 5.82 11.14
CA LYS A 206 10.06 6.75 12.24
C LYS A 206 9.30 7.98 11.73
N VAL A 207 8.30 8.41 12.48
CA VAL A 207 7.51 9.61 12.20
C VAL A 207 7.56 10.55 13.39
N THR A 208 8.03 11.77 13.15
CA THR A 208 7.96 12.86 14.12
C THR A 208 6.80 13.79 13.73
N GLY A 209 5.90 14.05 14.67
CA GLY A 209 4.80 14.99 14.47
C GLY A 209 5.13 16.36 15.05
N ILE A 210 4.82 17.43 14.33
CA ILE A 210 5.00 18.82 14.80
C ILE A 210 3.68 19.57 14.59
N LEU A 211 3.13 20.13 15.66
CA LEU A 211 1.97 21.02 15.57
C LEU A 211 2.48 22.43 15.27
N GLN A 212 1.99 23.04 14.18
CA GLN A 212 2.41 24.37 13.76
C GLN A 212 1.22 25.25 13.41
N SER A 213 1.46 26.56 13.36
CA SER A 213 0.44 27.55 13.07
C SER A 213 0.97 28.66 12.16
N GLN A 214 0.13 29.16 11.27
CA GLN A 214 0.41 30.37 10.49
C GLN A 214 -0.05 31.58 11.30
N SER A 215 0.88 32.49 11.58
CA SER A 215 0.72 33.69 12.41
C SER A 215 0.47 33.43 13.90
N GLU A 216 0.79 34.44 14.73
CA GLU A 216 0.55 34.42 16.18
C GLU A 216 -0.95 34.34 16.52
N GLU A 217 -1.82 34.82 15.63
CA GLU A 217 -3.29 34.75 15.80
C GLU A 217 -3.88 33.37 15.47
N HIS A 218 -3.03 32.41 15.13
CA HIS A 218 -3.42 31.04 14.76
C HIS A 218 -4.50 30.95 13.68
N LYS A 219 -4.45 31.85 12.69
CA LYS A 219 -5.43 31.92 11.59
C LYS A 219 -5.57 30.59 10.86
N ARG A 220 -4.46 29.86 10.72
CA ARG A 220 -4.44 28.55 10.10
C ARG A 220 -3.51 27.63 10.87
N ILE A 221 -3.96 26.42 11.17
CA ILE A 221 -3.11 25.41 11.83
C ILE A 221 -2.67 24.32 10.85
N GLY A 222 -1.57 23.67 11.16
CA GLY A 222 -1.02 22.56 10.38
C GLY A 222 -0.42 21.49 11.28
N ILE A 223 -0.48 20.24 10.82
CA ILE A 223 0.25 19.12 11.41
C ILE A 223 1.33 18.70 10.42
N THR A 224 2.59 18.86 10.81
CA THR A 224 3.74 18.41 10.03
C THR A 224 4.13 17.02 10.45
N PHE A 225 4.42 16.17 9.49
CA PHE A 225 5.06 14.89 9.70
C PHE A 225 6.44 14.90 9.04
N GLU A 226 7.45 14.57 9.83
CA GLU A 226 8.77 14.21 9.36
C GLU A 226 8.86 12.69 9.32
N ILE A 227 8.97 12.11 8.13
CA ILE A 227 8.98 10.67 7.89
C ILE A 227 10.39 10.26 7.47
N GLN A 228 11.03 9.42 8.26
CA GLN A 228 12.38 8.92 8.00
C GLN A 228 12.50 7.43 8.28
N ASP A 229 13.52 6.79 7.71
CA ASP A 229 13.85 5.42 8.09
C ASP A 229 14.54 5.38 9.44
N ILE A 230 14.28 4.34 10.23
CA ILE A 230 14.90 4.22 11.58
C ILE A 230 16.43 4.13 11.47
N ASP A 231 16.95 3.62 10.35
CA ASP A 231 18.39 3.58 10.07
C ASP A 231 18.95 4.88 9.49
N ASN A 232 18.13 5.94 9.37
CA ASN A 232 18.46 7.27 8.86
C ASN A 232 19.18 7.26 7.49
N ARG A 233 18.96 6.22 6.67
CA ARG A 233 19.63 6.12 5.36
C ARG A 233 18.99 6.98 4.28
N ILE A 234 17.72 7.29 4.43
CA ILE A 234 16.95 8.13 3.51
C ILE A 234 16.71 9.46 4.21
N ALA A 235 16.91 10.56 3.46
CA ALA A 235 16.61 11.90 3.94
C ALA A 235 15.16 11.98 4.43
N ALA A 236 14.96 12.66 5.56
CA ALA A 236 13.64 12.83 6.13
C ALA A 236 12.73 13.58 5.16
N GLN A 237 11.56 13.01 4.88
CA GLN A 237 10.54 13.68 4.08
C GLN A 237 9.59 14.43 5.00
N ILE A 238 9.46 15.72 4.77
CA ILE A 238 8.61 16.59 5.57
C ILE A 238 7.36 16.91 4.76
N TYR A 239 6.19 16.75 5.37
CA TYR A 239 4.93 17.14 4.76
C TYR A 239 4.00 17.75 5.80
N THR A 240 3.33 18.83 5.44
CA THR A 240 2.34 19.49 6.30
C THR A 240 0.93 19.29 5.77
N VAL A 241 0.06 18.73 6.62
CA VAL A 241 -1.39 18.76 6.41
C VAL A 241 -1.92 20.03 7.05
N TRP A 242 -2.24 21.01 6.20
CA TRP A 242 -2.83 22.27 6.64
C TRP A 242 -4.35 22.17 6.78
N GLU A 243 -4.90 22.89 7.75
CA GLU A 243 -6.33 23.17 7.79
C GLU A 243 -6.76 23.83 6.47
N LEU A 244 -7.91 23.44 5.95
CA LEU A 244 -8.46 24.05 4.74
C LEU A 244 -8.90 25.49 5.09
N PRO A 245 -8.64 26.47 4.22
CA PRO A 245 -9.20 27.81 4.41
C PRO A 245 -10.71 27.69 4.27
N ASP A 246 -11.43 27.72 5.40
CA ASP A 246 -12.88 27.89 5.36
C ASP A 246 -13.20 29.33 4.94
N SER A 247 -14.22 29.49 4.09
CA SER A 247 -14.80 30.80 3.77
C SER A 247 -15.41 31.49 4.99
N GLU A 248 -15.52 30.77 6.11
CA GLU A 248 -16.06 31.19 7.39
C GLU A 248 -14.96 31.19 8.47
N ALA A 249 -13.80 31.77 8.16
CA ALA A 249 -12.68 31.93 9.10
C ALA A 249 -13.12 32.52 10.46
N ASP A 250 -14.17 33.35 10.46
CA ASP A 250 -14.78 33.97 11.65
C ASP A 250 -15.55 32.99 12.55
N LYS A 251 -16.00 31.84 12.03
CA LYS A 251 -16.62 30.77 12.84
C LYS A 251 -15.55 29.86 13.44
N GLN A 252 -14.45 29.64 12.72
CA GLN A 252 -13.35 28.79 13.15
C GLN A 252 -12.56 29.38 14.33
N SER A 253 -12.43 30.72 14.39
CA SER A 253 -11.76 31.43 15.49
C SER A 253 -12.43 31.26 16.86
N LYS A 254 -13.71 30.87 16.89
CA LYS A 254 -14.46 30.58 18.13
C LYS A 254 -14.22 29.16 18.67
N ILE A 255 -13.61 28.28 17.87
CA ILE A 255 -13.28 26.92 18.29
C ILE A 255 -11.93 26.94 19.00
N ALA A 256 -11.85 26.34 20.19
CA ALA A 256 -10.60 26.23 20.93
C ALA A 256 -9.51 25.54 20.08
N LEU A 257 -8.27 26.02 20.16
CA LEU A 257 -7.15 25.56 19.31
C LEU A 257 -6.94 24.05 19.39
N LYS A 258 -7.05 23.47 20.60
CA LYS A 258 -6.97 22.02 20.82
C LYS A 258 -8.01 21.23 20.01
N ASP A 259 -9.22 21.77 19.85
CA ASP A 259 -10.31 21.08 19.16
C ASP A 259 -10.15 21.20 17.64
N ARG A 260 -9.60 22.32 17.14
CA ARG A 260 -9.17 22.45 15.74
C ARG A 260 -8.10 21.42 15.39
N TYR A 261 -7.08 21.21 16.24
CA TYR A 261 -6.08 20.15 16.02
C TYR A 261 -6.69 18.75 16.03
N ARG A 262 -7.64 18.46 16.93
CA ARG A 262 -8.36 17.17 16.96
C ARG A 262 -9.15 16.92 15.67
N GLN A 263 -9.75 17.95 15.09
CA GLN A 263 -10.44 17.87 13.80
C GLN A 263 -9.45 17.62 12.67
N LEU A 264 -8.39 18.42 12.57
CA LEU A 264 -7.34 18.28 11.56
C LEU A 264 -6.64 16.92 11.62
N LEU A 265 -6.50 16.35 12.82
CA LEU A 265 -5.91 15.04 13.04
C LEU A 265 -6.65 13.93 12.28
N ARG A 266 -7.94 14.08 11.98
CA ARG A 266 -8.68 13.13 11.14
C ARG A 266 -8.05 13.00 9.76
N THR A 267 -7.90 14.13 9.08
CA THR A 267 -7.34 14.22 7.74
C THR A 267 -5.85 13.88 7.77
N ALA A 268 -5.13 14.36 8.78
CA ALA A 268 -3.69 14.14 8.93
C ALA A 268 -3.33 12.65 9.17
N SER A 269 -4.05 11.94 10.05
CA SER A 269 -3.84 10.50 10.27
C SER A 269 -4.19 9.68 9.04
N ARG A 270 -5.24 10.06 8.29
CA ARG A 270 -5.61 9.39 7.03
C ARG A 270 -4.52 9.53 5.98
N TRP A 271 -4.01 10.75 5.79
CA TRP A 271 -2.90 11.03 4.89
C TRP A 271 -1.66 10.21 5.25
N LEU A 272 -1.27 10.23 6.52
CA LEU A 272 -0.09 9.51 6.99
C LEU A 272 -0.24 8.00 6.80
N ALA A 273 -1.44 7.44 7.03
CA ALA A 273 -1.70 6.02 6.77
C ALA A 273 -1.50 5.66 5.30
N LEU A 274 -2.00 6.47 4.37
CA LEU A 274 -1.85 6.24 2.92
C LEU A 274 -0.37 6.33 2.50
N GLU A 275 0.34 7.37 2.96
CA GLU A 275 1.75 7.57 2.63
C GLU A 275 2.65 6.43 3.15
N LEU A 276 2.44 5.99 4.40
CA LEU A 276 3.19 4.87 4.98
C LEU A 276 2.88 3.55 4.25
N SER A 277 1.60 3.28 3.95
CA SER A 277 1.21 2.10 3.18
C SER A 277 1.81 2.09 1.77
N LYS A 278 1.85 3.25 1.09
CA LYS A 278 2.47 3.38 -0.24
C LYS A 278 3.95 3.07 -0.21
N ARG A 279 4.69 3.65 0.74
CA ARG A 279 6.12 3.37 0.92
C ARG A 279 6.41 1.90 1.15
N GLU A 280 5.67 1.27 2.05
CA GLU A 280 5.86 -0.16 2.33
C GLU A 280 5.55 -1.02 1.10
N MET A 281 4.53 -0.65 0.32
CA MET A 281 4.17 -1.35 -0.91
C MET A 281 5.27 -1.21 -1.99
N ILE A 282 5.82 -0.01 -2.17
CA ILE A 282 6.94 0.26 -3.10
C ILE A 282 8.22 -0.46 -2.64
N ARG A 283 8.53 -0.47 -1.34
CA ARG A 283 9.66 -1.21 -0.76
C ARG A 283 9.50 -2.72 -0.89
N GLY A 284 8.26 -3.21 -0.84
CA GLY A 284 7.93 -4.62 -1.00
C GLY A 284 8.12 -5.16 -2.41
N ILE A 285 8.36 -4.30 -3.41
CA ILE A 285 8.67 -4.72 -4.78
C ILE A 285 9.98 -5.52 -4.79
N PRO A 286 9.98 -6.77 -5.27
CA PRO A 286 11.20 -7.56 -5.36
C PRO A 286 12.30 -6.84 -6.16
N LYS A 287 13.55 -6.91 -5.70
CA LYS A 287 14.70 -6.34 -6.43
C LYS A 287 14.90 -6.96 -7.83
N LEU A 288 14.38 -8.17 -8.03
CA LEU A 288 14.40 -8.86 -9.33
C LEU A 288 13.31 -8.36 -10.30
N TYR A 289 12.34 -7.58 -9.82
CA TYR A 289 11.40 -6.86 -10.68
C TYR A 289 12.17 -5.69 -11.33
N LEU A 290 12.49 -5.81 -12.62
CA LEU A 290 13.32 -4.85 -13.34
C LEU A 290 12.60 -4.31 -14.59
N GLY A 291 13.07 -3.17 -15.09
CA GLY A 291 12.63 -2.57 -16.34
C GLY A 291 11.12 -2.28 -16.38
N SER A 292 10.49 -2.57 -17.53
CA SER A 292 9.08 -2.28 -17.79
C SER A 292 8.12 -2.97 -16.82
N LYS A 293 8.42 -4.17 -16.32
CA LYS A 293 7.58 -4.85 -15.32
C LYS A 293 7.51 -4.06 -14.01
N ARG A 294 8.65 -3.52 -13.55
CA ARG A 294 8.70 -2.66 -12.37
C ARG A 294 7.95 -1.35 -12.59
N GLN A 295 8.14 -0.71 -13.75
CA GLN A 295 7.42 0.53 -14.05
C GLN A 295 5.91 0.32 -14.12
N ARG A 296 5.44 -0.72 -14.81
CA ARG A 296 4.00 -1.05 -14.84
C ARG A 296 3.43 -1.29 -13.46
N TYR A 297 4.14 -2.04 -12.61
CA TYR A 297 3.67 -2.27 -11.25
C TYR A 297 3.66 -0.98 -10.43
N LEU A 298 4.69 -0.13 -10.53
CA LEU A 298 4.69 1.20 -9.91
C LEU A 298 3.48 2.02 -10.37
N GLY A 299 3.18 2.03 -11.67
CA GLY A 299 1.98 2.68 -12.20
C GLY A 299 0.69 2.15 -11.57
N GLN A 300 0.60 0.83 -11.34
CA GLN A 300 -0.54 0.22 -10.64
C GLN A 300 -0.63 0.63 -9.17
N ILE A 301 0.51 0.74 -8.46
CA ILE A 301 0.56 1.25 -7.08
C ILE A 301 0.03 2.68 -7.03
N HIS A 302 0.58 3.56 -7.87
CA HIS A 302 0.23 4.97 -7.92
C HIS A 302 -1.25 5.15 -8.29
N ASN A 303 -1.76 4.41 -9.28
CA ASN A 303 -3.18 4.42 -9.63
C ASN A 303 -4.07 4.00 -8.45
N PHE A 304 -3.67 2.95 -7.72
CA PHE A 304 -4.40 2.49 -6.55
C PHE A 304 -4.44 3.55 -5.44
N PHE A 305 -3.31 4.18 -5.12
CA PHE A 305 -3.26 5.25 -4.12
C PHE A 305 -3.97 6.53 -4.59
N GLY A 306 -3.98 6.81 -5.89
CA GLY A 306 -4.79 7.85 -6.51
C GLY A 306 -6.29 7.67 -6.21
N VAL A 307 -6.83 6.48 -6.48
CA VAL A 307 -8.23 6.14 -6.16
C VAL A 307 -8.50 6.15 -4.66
N LEU A 308 -7.55 5.72 -3.82
CA LEU A 308 -7.68 5.82 -2.36
C LEU A 308 -7.74 7.27 -1.88
N ASN A 309 -6.94 8.16 -2.45
CA ASN A 309 -6.98 9.59 -2.16
C ASN A 309 -8.30 10.20 -2.63
N GLN A 310 -8.77 9.89 -3.84
CA GLN A 310 -10.08 10.34 -4.35
C GLN A 310 -11.23 9.93 -3.42
N SER A 311 -11.27 8.67 -2.98
CA SER A 311 -12.25 8.18 -2.00
C SER A 311 -12.08 8.84 -0.62
N SER A 312 -10.84 9.14 -0.21
CA SER A 312 -10.56 9.87 1.02
C SER A 312 -11.05 11.32 0.93
N ALA A 313 -11.08 11.94 -0.25
CA ALA A 313 -11.58 13.30 -0.43
C ALA A 313 -13.07 13.41 -0.05
N GLN A 314 -13.86 12.41 -0.40
CA GLN A 314 -15.29 12.35 -0.08
C GLN A 314 -15.58 12.18 1.42
N THR A 315 -14.66 11.57 2.17
CA THR A 315 -14.87 11.20 3.58
C THR A 315 -14.04 11.99 4.59
N HIS A 316 -12.95 12.62 4.13
CA HIS A 316 -11.96 13.34 4.94
C HIS A 316 -11.67 14.75 4.43
N GLY A 317 -12.38 15.19 3.39
CA GLY A 317 -12.35 16.56 2.87
C GLY A 317 -11.48 16.73 1.62
N LYS A 318 -11.71 17.84 0.91
CA LYS A 318 -11.12 18.13 -0.41
C LYS A 318 -9.59 18.20 -0.48
N PHE A 319 -8.90 18.22 0.66
CA PHE A 319 -7.43 18.13 0.75
C PHE A 319 -6.85 16.96 -0.06
N PHE A 320 -7.58 15.85 -0.18
CA PHE A 320 -7.09 14.67 -0.89
C PHE A 320 -7.25 14.72 -2.42
N TYR A 321 -7.98 15.67 -3.01
CA TYR A 321 -8.10 15.73 -4.48
C TYR A 321 -6.78 16.06 -5.18
N PRO A 322 -6.01 17.08 -4.76
CA PRO A 322 -4.67 17.30 -5.33
C PRO A 322 -3.76 16.08 -5.20
N LEU A 323 -3.77 15.40 -4.05
CA LEU A 323 -2.98 14.18 -3.85
C LEU A 323 -3.43 13.02 -4.75
N ALA A 324 -4.73 12.90 -5.02
CA ALA A 324 -5.23 11.93 -5.99
C ALA A 324 -4.73 12.25 -7.39
N ILE A 325 -4.77 13.53 -7.78
CA ILE A 325 -4.28 14.02 -9.08
C ILE A 325 -2.80 13.70 -9.24
N ASP A 326 -1.96 14.06 -8.26
CA ASP A 326 -0.51 13.81 -8.29
C ASP A 326 -0.20 12.32 -8.47
N GLU A 327 -0.84 11.45 -7.67
CA GLU A 327 -0.64 9.99 -7.76
C GLU A 327 -1.11 9.42 -9.11
N LEU A 328 -2.20 9.94 -9.67
CA LEU A 328 -2.70 9.47 -10.97
C LEU A 328 -1.83 9.97 -12.13
N GLN A 329 -1.21 11.14 -12.00
CA GLN A 329 -0.20 11.63 -12.93
C GLN A 329 1.06 10.75 -12.88
N ASP A 330 1.58 10.46 -11.70
CA ASP A 330 2.69 9.51 -11.51
C ASP A 330 2.36 8.15 -12.15
N ALA A 331 1.12 7.67 -11.99
CA ALA A 331 0.68 6.41 -12.59
C ALA A 331 0.75 6.43 -14.13
N ILE A 332 0.38 7.55 -14.76
CA ILE A 332 0.47 7.76 -16.21
C ILE A 332 1.94 7.80 -16.65
N GLU A 333 2.81 8.49 -15.90
CA GLU A 333 4.25 8.54 -16.21
C GLU A 333 4.90 7.15 -16.19
N PHE A 334 4.53 6.33 -15.20
CA PHE A 334 5.04 4.97 -15.07
C PHE A 334 4.43 3.97 -16.08
N TYR A 335 3.18 4.16 -16.49
CA TYR A 335 2.47 3.28 -17.41
C TYR A 335 1.55 4.05 -18.38
N PRO A 336 2.12 4.73 -19.41
CA PRO A 336 1.39 5.68 -20.25
C PRO A 336 0.35 5.07 -21.19
N ASP A 337 0.47 3.78 -21.53
CA ASP A 337 -0.47 3.10 -22.42
C ASP A 337 -1.73 2.59 -21.69
N TRP A 338 -1.78 2.71 -20.37
CA TRP A 338 -2.88 2.19 -19.57
C TRP A 338 -4.01 3.22 -19.47
N TYR A 339 -5.22 2.86 -19.88
CA TYR A 339 -6.36 3.78 -19.87
C TYR A 339 -6.83 4.17 -18.46
N GLN A 340 -6.67 3.28 -17.48
CA GLN A 340 -7.36 3.40 -16.18
C GLN A 340 -6.89 4.60 -15.34
N PRO A 341 -5.59 4.96 -15.30
CA PRO A 341 -5.16 6.22 -14.67
C PRO A 341 -5.79 7.47 -15.30
N HIS A 342 -5.97 7.50 -16.62
CA HIS A 342 -6.63 8.62 -17.30
C HIS A 342 -8.11 8.71 -16.92
N ASP A 343 -8.81 7.58 -16.88
CA ASP A 343 -10.21 7.49 -16.43
C ASP A 343 -10.38 7.94 -14.97
N ASN A 344 -9.57 7.40 -14.06
CA ASN A 344 -9.60 7.79 -12.65
C ASN A 344 -9.24 9.28 -12.45
N LEU A 345 -8.33 9.82 -13.27
CA LEU A 345 -7.96 11.24 -13.22
C LEU A 345 -9.12 12.12 -13.71
N ALA A 346 -9.82 11.69 -14.76
CA ALA A 346 -11.02 12.35 -15.25
C ALA A 346 -12.14 12.37 -14.20
N ASP A 347 -12.42 11.22 -13.57
CA ASP A 347 -13.38 11.11 -12.47
C ASP A 347 -12.97 12.02 -11.29
N THR A 348 -11.69 12.08 -10.94
CA THR A 348 -11.16 12.92 -9.87
C THR A 348 -11.38 14.41 -10.15
N TYR A 349 -11.09 14.87 -11.37
CA TYR A 349 -11.36 16.25 -11.78
C TYR A 349 -12.86 16.57 -11.81
N SER A 350 -13.68 15.64 -12.31
CA SER A 350 -15.13 15.77 -12.33
C SER A 350 -15.68 15.93 -10.91
N LEU A 351 -15.22 15.12 -9.95
CA LEU A 351 -15.61 15.23 -8.55
C LEU A 351 -15.13 16.52 -7.89
N LEU A 352 -13.87 16.92 -8.13
CA LEU A 352 -13.32 18.18 -7.62
C LEU A 352 -14.15 19.37 -8.14
N ALA A 353 -14.55 19.36 -9.41
CA ALA A 353 -15.38 20.41 -10.00
C ALA A 353 -16.73 20.60 -9.29
N ARG A 354 -17.31 19.53 -8.73
CA ARG A 354 -18.55 19.60 -7.94
C ARG A 354 -18.38 20.37 -6.63
N THR A 355 -17.14 20.54 -6.16
CA THR A 355 -16.80 21.28 -4.94
C THR A 355 -16.36 22.72 -5.19
N GLU A 356 -16.27 23.13 -6.46
CA GLU A 356 -15.78 24.44 -6.90
C GLU A 356 -16.91 25.23 -7.59
N GLN A 357 -16.69 26.53 -7.78
CA GLN A 357 -17.62 27.44 -8.43
C GLN A 357 -16.94 28.29 -9.52
N GLY A 358 -17.73 28.91 -10.39
CA GLY A 358 -17.25 29.79 -11.46
C GLY A 358 -16.24 29.11 -12.39
N ASP A 359 -15.21 29.85 -12.78
CA ASP A 359 -14.20 29.38 -13.75
C ASP A 359 -13.44 28.15 -13.27
N ARG A 360 -13.21 27.99 -11.97
CA ARG A 360 -12.52 26.82 -11.42
C ARG A 360 -13.28 25.53 -11.71
N LYS A 361 -14.60 25.54 -11.49
CA LYS A 361 -15.47 24.41 -11.84
C LYS A 361 -15.35 24.05 -13.31
N ILE A 362 -15.45 25.06 -14.19
CA ILE A 362 -15.39 24.85 -15.63
C ILE A 362 -14.02 24.29 -16.06
N ASN A 363 -12.93 24.84 -15.54
CA ASN A 363 -11.57 24.38 -15.84
C ASN A 363 -11.38 22.91 -15.43
N HIS A 364 -11.83 22.52 -14.24
CA HIS A 364 -11.76 21.12 -13.81
C HIS A 364 -12.61 20.19 -14.68
N LEU A 365 -13.82 20.60 -15.09
CA LEU A 365 -14.63 19.80 -16.01
C LEU A 365 -13.98 19.66 -17.39
N GLN A 366 -13.32 20.69 -17.89
CA GLN A 366 -12.55 20.62 -19.14
C GLN A 366 -11.36 19.66 -19.01
N SER A 367 -10.64 19.68 -17.87
CA SER A 367 -9.61 18.68 -17.57
C SER A 367 -10.18 17.26 -17.53
N ALA A 368 -11.37 17.07 -16.92
CA ALA A 368 -12.04 15.78 -16.89
C ALA A 368 -12.35 15.27 -18.31
N ILE A 369 -12.94 16.11 -19.16
CA ILE A 369 -13.25 15.77 -20.56
C ILE A 369 -11.99 15.35 -21.33
N ALA A 370 -10.91 16.13 -21.22
CA ALA A 370 -9.65 15.83 -21.89
C ALA A 370 -9.06 14.48 -21.45
N HIS A 371 -9.13 14.16 -20.15
CA HIS A 371 -8.64 12.88 -19.64
C HIS A 371 -9.52 11.69 -20.03
N TYR A 372 -10.86 11.84 -20.11
CA TYR A 372 -11.69 10.80 -20.71
C TYR A 372 -11.36 10.55 -22.18
N GLU A 373 -11.03 11.59 -22.95
CA GLU A 373 -10.58 11.43 -24.33
C GLU A 373 -9.25 10.66 -24.41
N GLU A 374 -8.31 10.93 -23.51
CA GLU A 374 -7.07 10.14 -23.44
C GLU A 374 -7.33 8.68 -23.02
N ALA A 375 -8.28 8.43 -22.11
CA ALA A 375 -8.67 7.07 -21.75
C ALA A 375 -9.31 6.33 -22.93
N LEU A 376 -10.19 6.99 -23.69
CA LEU A 376 -10.85 6.44 -24.87
C LEU A 376 -9.88 6.07 -26.00
N LYS A 377 -8.73 6.76 -26.11
CA LYS A 377 -7.67 6.39 -27.08
C LYS A 377 -6.95 5.07 -26.73
N ARG A 378 -7.02 4.63 -25.47
CA ARG A 378 -6.24 3.51 -24.93
C ARG A 378 -7.08 2.31 -24.54
N VAL A 379 -8.38 2.50 -24.33
CA VAL A 379 -9.31 1.43 -23.97
C VAL A 379 -9.49 0.46 -25.13
N THR A 380 -9.49 -0.84 -24.82
CA THR A 380 -9.73 -1.91 -25.80
C THR A 380 -11.03 -2.68 -25.52
N GLU A 381 -11.55 -2.56 -24.31
CA GLU A 381 -12.77 -3.24 -23.86
C GLU A 381 -14.01 -2.41 -24.20
N ALA A 382 -14.89 -2.95 -25.05
CA ALA A 382 -16.06 -2.22 -25.56
C ALA A 382 -17.02 -1.72 -24.45
N THR A 383 -17.23 -2.51 -23.40
CA THR A 383 -18.10 -2.11 -22.27
C THR A 383 -17.51 -0.94 -21.47
N VAL A 384 -16.18 -0.93 -21.31
CA VAL A 384 -15.46 0.17 -20.67
C VAL A 384 -15.48 1.42 -21.54
N GLU A 385 -15.30 1.26 -22.85
CA GLU A 385 -15.42 2.37 -23.82
C GLU A 385 -16.78 3.06 -23.73
N LEU A 386 -17.87 2.29 -23.68
CA LEU A 386 -19.23 2.84 -23.51
C LEU A 386 -19.36 3.59 -22.18
N ARG A 387 -18.85 3.03 -21.07
CA ARG A 387 -18.89 3.73 -19.76
C ARG A 387 -18.12 5.05 -19.82
N LEU A 388 -16.94 5.07 -20.43
CA LEU A 388 -16.12 6.27 -20.60
C LEU A 388 -16.83 7.35 -21.43
N LYS A 389 -17.55 6.95 -22.49
CA LYS A 389 -18.37 7.86 -23.30
C LYS A 389 -19.48 8.52 -22.47
N VAL A 390 -20.20 7.73 -21.66
CA VAL A 390 -21.24 8.27 -20.76
C VAL A 390 -20.62 9.17 -19.69
N ALA A 391 -19.50 8.77 -19.09
CA ALA A 391 -18.78 9.58 -18.10
C ALA A 391 -18.33 10.94 -18.66
N ARG A 392 -17.81 10.95 -19.89
CA ARG A 392 -17.48 12.18 -20.63
C ARG A 392 -18.72 13.03 -20.88
N ALA A 393 -19.83 12.42 -21.30
CA ALA A 393 -21.10 13.12 -21.51
C ALA A 393 -21.63 13.76 -20.21
N ILE A 394 -21.46 13.12 -19.05
CA ILE A 394 -21.77 13.72 -17.74
C ILE A 394 -20.91 14.96 -17.49
N ALA A 395 -19.59 14.87 -17.71
CA ALA A 395 -18.69 16.00 -17.51
C ALA A 395 -19.02 17.17 -18.45
N GLN A 396 -19.35 16.88 -19.71
CA GLN A 396 -19.83 17.85 -20.70
C GLN A 396 -21.13 18.54 -20.24
N LEU A 397 -22.12 17.76 -19.80
CA LEU A 397 -23.39 18.25 -19.29
C LEU A 397 -23.21 19.20 -18.10
N LEU A 398 -22.32 18.85 -17.16
CA LEU A 398 -22.03 19.64 -15.97
C LEU A 398 -21.35 21.00 -16.27
N THR A 399 -20.78 21.19 -17.47
CA THR A 399 -20.17 22.46 -17.87
C THR A 399 -21.19 23.57 -18.10
N ARG A 400 -22.44 23.19 -18.42
CA ARG A 400 -23.52 24.11 -18.83
C ARG A 400 -23.19 24.95 -20.08
N LYS A 401 -22.21 24.56 -20.88
CA LYS A 401 -21.93 25.18 -22.18
C LYS A 401 -22.80 24.50 -23.25
N GLU A 402 -23.50 25.29 -24.06
CA GLU A 402 -24.52 24.81 -25.00
C GLU A 402 -23.96 23.80 -26.02
N ASP A 403 -22.78 24.07 -26.57
CA ASP A 403 -22.05 23.19 -27.49
C ASP A 403 -21.71 21.84 -26.85
N LEU A 404 -21.23 21.85 -25.61
CA LEU A 404 -20.90 20.63 -24.87
C LEU A 404 -22.15 19.86 -24.42
N ILE A 405 -23.24 20.56 -24.07
CA ILE A 405 -24.53 19.90 -23.79
C ILE A 405 -25.04 19.18 -25.03
N LEU A 406 -25.00 19.82 -26.20
CA LEU A 406 -25.41 19.20 -27.46
C LEU A 406 -24.56 17.97 -27.78
N ALA A 407 -23.23 18.08 -27.60
CA ALA A 407 -22.33 16.93 -27.77
C ALA A 407 -22.66 15.78 -26.80
N ALA A 408 -22.95 16.09 -25.53
CA ALA A 408 -23.35 15.09 -24.54
C ALA A 408 -24.64 14.37 -24.93
N LYS A 409 -25.66 15.10 -25.39
CA LYS A 409 -26.93 14.52 -25.89
C LYS A 409 -26.68 13.60 -27.09
N GLN A 410 -25.91 14.07 -28.06
CA GLN A 410 -25.61 13.29 -29.26
C GLN A 410 -24.86 12.00 -28.92
N GLU A 411 -23.93 12.04 -27.96
CA GLU A 411 -23.20 10.85 -27.51
C GLU A 411 -24.15 9.79 -26.93
N ILE A 412 -25.07 10.18 -26.04
CA ILE A 412 -26.05 9.26 -25.44
C ILE A 412 -27.03 8.74 -26.49
N GLN A 413 -27.53 9.60 -27.38
CA GLN A 413 -28.42 9.19 -28.47
C GLN A 413 -27.74 8.22 -29.44
N ASN A 414 -26.46 8.45 -29.78
CA ASN A 414 -25.69 7.54 -30.63
C ASN A 414 -25.50 6.18 -29.96
N LEU A 415 -25.27 6.16 -28.65
CA LEU A 415 -25.16 4.92 -27.87
C LEU A 415 -26.49 4.15 -27.93
N GLU A 416 -27.63 4.81 -27.69
CA GLU A 416 -28.93 4.15 -27.60
C GLU A 416 -29.51 3.71 -28.95
N THR A 417 -29.16 4.41 -30.04
CA THR A 417 -29.58 4.06 -31.41
C THR A 417 -28.62 3.11 -32.12
N ALA A 418 -27.51 2.73 -31.48
CA ALA A 418 -26.59 1.75 -32.03
C ALA A 418 -27.33 0.41 -32.22
N LYS A 419 -27.13 -0.24 -33.38
CA LYS A 419 -27.86 -1.45 -33.81
C LYS A 419 -27.85 -2.61 -32.78
N ASN A 420 -26.88 -2.63 -31.88
CA ASN A 420 -26.69 -3.68 -30.87
C ASN A 420 -26.87 -3.18 -29.43
N TRP A 421 -27.44 -1.99 -29.23
CA TRP A 421 -27.73 -1.50 -27.88
C TRP A 421 -29.01 -2.14 -27.35
N ASP A 422 -28.88 -2.86 -26.24
CA ASP A 422 -29.99 -3.32 -25.43
C ASP A 422 -29.57 -3.26 -23.96
N ALA A 423 -30.08 -2.25 -23.25
CA ALA A 423 -29.79 -2.03 -21.83
C ALA A 423 -30.14 -3.24 -20.95
N THR A 424 -31.12 -4.05 -21.34
CA THR A 424 -31.56 -5.24 -20.59
C THR A 424 -30.51 -6.37 -20.64
N THR A 425 -29.61 -6.33 -21.63
CA THR A 425 -28.51 -7.29 -21.79
C THR A 425 -27.20 -6.83 -21.15
N VAL A 426 -27.13 -5.57 -20.72
CA VAL A 426 -25.94 -5.00 -20.09
C VAL A 426 -25.79 -5.54 -18.67
N LEU A 427 -24.71 -6.30 -18.44
CA LEU A 427 -24.36 -6.83 -17.11
C LEU A 427 -23.46 -5.88 -16.31
N ASN A 428 -22.82 -4.91 -16.96
CA ASN A 428 -21.97 -3.94 -16.29
C ASN A 428 -22.84 -2.90 -15.55
N TYR A 429 -22.99 -3.09 -14.24
CA TYR A 429 -23.79 -2.19 -13.40
C TYR A 429 -23.27 -0.75 -13.37
N GLN A 430 -21.97 -0.53 -13.57
CA GLN A 430 -21.38 0.82 -13.56
C GLN A 430 -21.79 1.61 -14.80
N LEU A 431 -21.84 0.97 -15.98
CA LEU A 431 -22.36 1.63 -17.19
C LEU A 431 -23.82 2.07 -16.98
N LEU A 432 -24.65 1.16 -16.45
CA LEU A 432 -26.05 1.45 -16.12
C LEU A 432 -26.17 2.55 -15.06
N TYR A 433 -25.29 2.55 -14.06
CA TYR A 433 -25.22 3.60 -13.05
C TYR A 433 -24.93 4.98 -13.65
N TYR A 434 -23.91 5.06 -14.53
CA TYR A 434 -23.54 6.32 -15.18
C TYR A 434 -24.65 6.82 -16.10
N LEU A 435 -25.39 5.94 -16.78
CA LEU A 435 -26.58 6.34 -17.54
C LEU A 435 -27.66 6.91 -16.62
N ALA A 436 -27.92 6.28 -15.47
CA ALA A 436 -28.85 6.80 -14.48
C ALA A 436 -28.45 8.21 -14.00
N CYS A 437 -27.15 8.41 -13.68
CA CYS A 437 -26.62 9.71 -13.30
C CYS A 437 -26.78 10.74 -14.43
N TRP A 438 -26.49 10.38 -15.68
CA TRP A 438 -26.64 11.28 -16.81
C TRP A 438 -28.09 11.75 -16.97
N TYR A 439 -29.06 10.82 -16.95
CA TYR A 439 -30.48 11.14 -17.06
C TYR A 439 -31.00 11.96 -15.87
N ALA A 440 -30.59 11.62 -14.64
CA ALA A 440 -30.95 12.37 -13.45
C ALA A 440 -30.41 13.82 -13.50
N LEU A 441 -29.19 14.00 -13.97
CA LEU A 441 -28.57 15.31 -14.18
C LEU A 441 -29.25 16.09 -15.32
N ALA A 442 -29.56 15.43 -16.44
CA ALA A 442 -30.22 16.07 -17.57
C ALA A 442 -31.60 16.61 -17.18
N TYR A 443 -32.36 15.83 -16.40
CA TYR A 443 -33.62 16.25 -15.80
C TYR A 443 -33.42 17.40 -14.80
N ARG A 444 -32.44 17.29 -13.87
CA ARG A 444 -32.16 18.34 -12.86
C ARG A 444 -31.76 19.69 -13.48
N LEU A 445 -31.04 19.65 -14.60
CA LEU A 445 -30.51 20.83 -15.27
C LEU A 445 -31.48 21.38 -16.32
N ASP A 446 -32.72 20.88 -16.38
CA ASP A 446 -33.75 21.25 -17.34
C ASP A 446 -33.27 21.18 -18.81
N VAL A 447 -32.35 20.26 -19.08
CA VAL A 447 -31.75 20.09 -20.41
C VAL A 447 -32.70 19.35 -21.35
N ASP A 448 -33.58 18.51 -20.80
CA ASP A 448 -34.61 17.77 -21.54
C ASP A 448 -35.81 17.56 -20.60
N VAL A 449 -36.65 18.58 -20.45
CA VAL A 449 -37.74 18.66 -19.45
C VAL A 449 -38.90 17.74 -19.85
N THR A 450 -38.67 16.44 -19.85
CA THR A 450 -39.70 15.43 -20.08
C THR A 450 -39.76 14.49 -18.88
N ASP A 451 -40.97 14.08 -18.51
CA ASP A 451 -41.18 13.02 -17.52
C ASP A 451 -40.49 11.71 -17.94
N GLU A 452 -40.26 11.53 -19.24
CA GLU A 452 -39.54 10.38 -19.80
C GLU A 452 -38.06 10.39 -19.41
N THR A 453 -37.38 11.55 -19.39
CA THR A 453 -35.98 11.67 -18.94
C THR A 453 -35.82 11.23 -17.49
N GLN A 454 -36.77 11.61 -16.62
CA GLN A 454 -36.78 11.18 -15.22
C GLN A 454 -37.04 9.67 -15.11
N LYS A 455 -38.00 9.15 -15.89
CA LYS A 455 -38.31 7.72 -15.94
C LYS A 455 -37.10 6.88 -16.39
N GLN A 456 -36.35 7.34 -17.39
CA GLN A 456 -35.10 6.69 -17.81
C GLN A 456 -34.06 6.67 -16.69
N ALA A 457 -33.93 7.76 -15.93
CA ALA A 457 -33.03 7.79 -14.77
C ALA A 457 -33.37 6.69 -13.75
N TYR A 458 -34.66 6.53 -13.40
CA TYR A 458 -35.11 5.45 -12.52
C TYR A 458 -34.90 4.06 -13.13
N LEU A 459 -35.18 3.89 -14.43
CA LEU A 459 -35.01 2.62 -15.11
C LEU A 459 -33.56 2.13 -15.06
N TYR A 460 -32.62 2.97 -15.49
CA TYR A 460 -31.20 2.63 -15.46
C TYR A 460 -30.66 2.47 -14.04
N LEU A 461 -31.16 3.24 -13.07
CA LEU A 461 -30.79 3.07 -11.67
C LEU A 461 -31.23 1.70 -11.15
N THR A 462 -32.46 1.30 -11.47
CA THR A 462 -33.03 0.02 -11.07
C THR A 462 -32.28 -1.14 -11.73
N TYR A 463 -31.94 -1.00 -13.02
CA TYR A 463 -31.06 -1.96 -13.70
C TYR A 463 -29.72 -2.09 -12.99
N SER A 464 -29.05 -0.97 -12.66
CA SER A 464 -27.77 -0.99 -11.97
C SER A 464 -27.85 -1.69 -10.60
N LEU A 465 -28.83 -1.32 -9.77
CA LEU A 465 -29.03 -1.90 -8.44
C LEU A 465 -29.40 -3.39 -8.50
N ALA A 466 -30.16 -3.81 -9.51
CA ALA A 466 -30.48 -5.23 -9.70
C ALA A 466 -29.24 -6.07 -10.05
N ARG A 467 -28.22 -5.47 -10.69
CA ARG A 467 -26.96 -6.14 -11.04
C ARG A 467 -25.95 -6.18 -9.89
N GLU A 468 -25.92 -5.17 -9.02
CA GLU A 468 -24.96 -5.07 -7.91
C GLU A 468 -25.58 -5.44 -6.55
N GLN A 469 -25.09 -6.52 -5.95
CA GLN A 469 -25.60 -7.04 -4.67
C GLN A 469 -24.90 -6.42 -3.45
N ASN A 470 -23.83 -5.64 -3.64
CA ASN A 470 -23.11 -5.00 -2.56
C ASN A 470 -23.97 -3.92 -1.88
N ARG A 471 -24.30 -4.12 -0.59
CA ARG A 471 -25.09 -3.17 0.21
C ARG A 471 -24.43 -1.79 0.34
N ASP A 472 -23.10 -1.73 0.31
CA ASP A 472 -22.37 -0.46 0.41
C ASP A 472 -22.60 0.40 -0.83
N PHE A 473 -22.74 -0.23 -2.01
CA PHE A 473 -23.10 0.47 -3.24
C PHE A 473 -24.48 1.11 -3.13
N TRP A 474 -25.48 0.36 -2.65
CA TRP A 474 -26.84 0.88 -2.47
C TRP A 474 -26.91 2.05 -1.49
N GLU A 475 -26.17 1.97 -0.39
CA GLU A 475 -26.11 3.03 0.60
C GLU A 475 -25.42 4.28 0.05
N TRP A 476 -24.34 4.10 -0.71
CA TRP A 476 -23.63 5.20 -1.36
C TRP A 476 -24.49 5.87 -2.44
N THR A 477 -25.13 5.08 -3.30
CA THR A 477 -26.04 5.55 -4.35
C THR A 477 -27.16 6.43 -3.79
N SER A 478 -27.72 6.08 -2.62
CA SER A 478 -28.77 6.87 -1.97
C SER A 478 -28.34 8.31 -1.61
N LYS A 479 -27.02 8.54 -1.51
CA LYS A 479 -26.39 9.80 -1.11
C LYS A 479 -25.70 10.52 -2.27
N ASP A 480 -25.67 9.94 -3.47
CA ASP A 480 -24.97 10.55 -4.60
C ASP A 480 -25.66 11.86 -5.01
N PRO A 481 -24.93 12.99 -5.05
CA PRO A 481 -25.47 14.29 -5.47
C PRO A 481 -25.90 14.37 -6.94
N ASP A 482 -25.45 13.46 -7.81
CA ASP A 482 -25.87 13.42 -9.21
C ASP A 482 -27.27 12.82 -9.37
N LEU A 483 -27.69 11.97 -8.42
CA LEU A 483 -29.03 11.35 -8.37
C LEU A 483 -30.03 12.13 -7.51
N GLU A 484 -29.67 13.34 -7.06
CA GLU A 484 -30.49 14.16 -6.15
C GLU A 484 -31.93 14.37 -6.64
N SER A 485 -32.12 14.58 -7.96
CA SER A 485 -33.42 14.82 -8.57
C SER A 485 -34.38 13.63 -8.56
N ILE A 486 -33.87 12.42 -8.30
CA ILE A 486 -34.66 11.19 -8.22
C ILE A 486 -34.55 10.51 -6.84
N ARG A 487 -33.89 11.15 -5.88
CA ARG A 487 -33.63 10.59 -4.55
C ARG A 487 -34.90 10.33 -3.74
N GLY A 488 -35.95 11.12 -3.97
CA GLY A 488 -37.21 11.06 -3.21
C GLY A 488 -37.86 9.67 -3.20
N CYS A 489 -37.77 8.92 -4.30
CA CYS A 489 -38.38 7.59 -4.42
C CYS A 489 -37.40 6.43 -4.14
N PHE A 490 -36.17 6.74 -3.73
CA PHE A 490 -35.14 5.73 -3.50
C PHE A 490 -35.50 4.73 -2.39
N PRO A 491 -36.10 5.13 -1.24
CA PRO A 491 -36.49 4.18 -0.20
C PRO A 491 -37.51 3.14 -0.67
N GLU A 492 -38.54 3.57 -1.40
CA GLU A 492 -39.59 2.71 -1.97
C GLU A 492 -38.99 1.78 -3.03
N LEU A 493 -38.19 2.34 -3.95
CA LEU A 493 -37.47 1.55 -4.96
C LEU A 493 -36.61 0.48 -4.31
N LYS A 494 -35.85 0.85 -3.27
CA LYS A 494 -34.98 -0.06 -2.55
C LYS A 494 -35.78 -1.20 -1.91
N SER A 495 -36.89 -0.86 -1.25
CA SER A 495 -37.76 -1.85 -0.60
C SER A 495 -38.35 -2.83 -1.62
N THR A 496 -38.94 -2.33 -2.70
CA THR A 496 -39.58 -3.15 -3.74
C THR A 496 -38.56 -4.02 -4.47
N LEU A 497 -37.41 -3.47 -4.88
CA LEU A 497 -36.38 -4.23 -5.57
C LEU A 497 -35.76 -5.31 -4.67
N LEU A 498 -35.52 -5.03 -3.39
CA LEU A 498 -35.01 -6.06 -2.46
C LEU A 498 -36.02 -7.19 -2.26
N LYS A 499 -37.32 -6.88 -2.22
CA LYS A 499 -38.37 -7.92 -2.18
C LYS A 499 -38.28 -8.81 -3.43
N THR A 500 -38.23 -8.21 -4.62
CA THR A 500 -38.12 -8.94 -5.89
C THR A 500 -36.83 -9.78 -5.96
N LEU A 501 -35.69 -9.25 -5.50
CA LEU A 501 -34.43 -10.00 -5.46
C LEU A 501 -34.47 -11.19 -4.48
N ASN A 502 -35.26 -11.12 -3.42
CA ASN A 502 -35.48 -12.25 -2.52
C ASN A 502 -36.38 -13.32 -3.15
N GLU A 503 -37.37 -12.91 -3.95
CA GLU A 503 -38.29 -13.81 -4.65
C GLU A 503 -37.65 -14.45 -5.90
N LYS A 504 -36.82 -13.69 -6.62
CA LYS A 504 -36.12 -14.04 -7.86
C LYS A 504 -34.60 -13.82 -7.72
N PRO A 505 -33.86 -14.65 -6.95
CA PRO A 505 -32.42 -14.46 -6.68
C PRO A 505 -31.53 -14.53 -7.93
N GLU A 506 -32.03 -15.07 -9.04
CA GLU A 506 -31.37 -15.16 -10.34
C GLU A 506 -31.53 -13.89 -11.20
N LEU A 507 -32.41 -12.95 -10.82
CA LEU A 507 -32.66 -11.70 -11.53
C LEU A 507 -31.38 -10.93 -11.92
N PRO A 508 -30.33 -10.82 -11.07
CA PRO A 508 -29.08 -10.15 -11.44
C PRO A 508 -28.37 -10.74 -12.66
N LYS A 509 -28.67 -11.99 -13.03
CA LYS A 509 -28.07 -12.69 -14.18
C LYS A 509 -29.00 -12.80 -15.39
N GLN A 510 -30.30 -12.52 -15.23
CA GLN A 510 -31.26 -12.55 -16.32
C GLN A 510 -31.00 -11.41 -17.32
N THR A 511 -31.29 -11.61 -18.59
CA THR A 511 -31.14 -10.60 -19.64
C THR A 511 -32.35 -10.59 -20.56
N GLY A 512 -32.48 -9.56 -21.39
CA GLY A 512 -33.57 -9.47 -22.36
C GLY A 512 -34.92 -9.26 -21.70
N LYS A 513 -35.94 -9.89 -22.27
CA LYS A 513 -37.34 -9.72 -21.90
C LYS A 513 -37.65 -10.07 -20.45
N ASP A 514 -37.17 -11.21 -19.95
CA ASP A 514 -37.47 -11.68 -18.59
C ASP A 514 -36.95 -10.71 -17.51
N PHE A 515 -35.76 -10.14 -17.77
CA PHE A 515 -35.19 -9.10 -16.93
C PHE A 515 -36.01 -7.82 -17.01
N ALA A 516 -36.36 -7.37 -18.22
CA ALA A 516 -37.14 -6.15 -18.43
C ALA A 516 -38.50 -6.20 -17.73
N GLU A 517 -39.25 -7.30 -17.90
CA GLU A 517 -40.57 -7.49 -17.26
C GLU A 517 -40.47 -7.45 -15.73
N SER A 518 -39.48 -8.14 -15.15
CA SER A 518 -39.29 -8.15 -13.70
C SER A 518 -38.92 -6.77 -13.14
N ILE A 519 -38.21 -5.93 -13.91
CA ILE A 519 -37.88 -4.56 -13.51
C ILE A 519 -39.07 -3.62 -13.72
N GLU A 520 -39.88 -3.83 -14.76
CA GLU A 520 -41.12 -3.07 -14.97
C GLU A 520 -42.10 -3.29 -13.80
N GLU A 521 -42.26 -4.53 -13.34
CA GLU A 521 -43.02 -4.86 -12.13
C GLU A 521 -42.52 -4.08 -10.89
N VAL A 522 -41.19 -3.96 -10.73
CA VAL A 522 -40.58 -3.19 -9.64
C VAL A 522 -40.94 -1.71 -9.76
N LEU A 523 -40.84 -1.14 -10.96
CA LEU A 523 -41.10 0.28 -11.21
C LEU A 523 -42.58 0.63 -11.09
N GLU A 524 -43.50 -0.25 -11.49
CA GLU A 524 -44.94 -0.09 -11.27
C GLU A 524 -45.31 -0.08 -9.78
N GLY A 525 -44.58 -0.86 -8.97
CA GLY A 525 -44.72 -0.89 -7.52
C GLY A 525 -44.19 0.36 -6.80
N VAL A 526 -43.43 1.22 -7.49
CA VAL A 526 -42.92 2.49 -6.94
C VAL A 526 -43.81 3.63 -7.43
N ASN A 527 -44.41 4.40 -6.52
CA ASN A 527 -45.21 5.56 -6.92
C ASN A 527 -44.32 6.76 -7.31
N TRP A 528 -43.57 6.62 -8.40
CA TRP A 528 -42.59 7.63 -8.84
C TRP A 528 -43.24 8.95 -9.29
N ARG A 529 -44.55 8.96 -9.57
CA ARG A 529 -45.32 10.19 -9.84
C ARG A 529 -45.62 11.02 -8.59
N SER A 530 -45.55 10.45 -7.40
CA SER A 530 -45.83 11.17 -6.14
C SER A 530 -44.74 12.18 -5.73
N GLY A 531 -43.55 12.08 -6.34
CA GLY A 531 -42.47 13.06 -6.18
C GLY A 531 -42.68 14.35 -6.97
N ILE A 532 -43.71 14.44 -7.82
CA ILE A 532 -44.14 15.67 -8.51
C ILE A 532 -44.95 16.54 -7.52
N GLY A 533 -44.37 16.78 -6.34
CA GLY A 533 -44.93 17.75 -5.41
C GLY A 533 -44.92 19.12 -6.08
N ASP A 534 -46.11 19.71 -6.22
CA ASP A 534 -46.38 21.12 -6.48
C ASP A 534 -45.13 21.99 -6.30
N LYS A 535 -44.37 22.21 -7.38
CA LYS A 535 -43.61 23.46 -7.51
C LYS A 535 -44.64 24.55 -7.79
N GLY A 536 -45.44 24.85 -6.77
CA GLY A 536 -46.29 26.02 -6.75
C GLY A 536 -45.42 27.24 -7.00
N ASN A 537 -45.83 28.05 -7.97
CA ASN A 537 -45.33 29.40 -8.19
C ASN A 537 -45.16 30.12 -6.85
N ASN A 538 -43.91 30.37 -6.45
CA ASN A 538 -43.53 31.37 -5.46
C ASN A 538 -42.17 31.95 -5.85
#